data_AF-A0A0J6T5L4-F1
#
_entry.id   AF-A0A0J6T5L4-F1
#
_cell.length_a   1.000
_cell.length_b   1.000
_cell.length_c   1.000
_cell.angle_alpha   90.00
_cell.angle_beta   90.00
_cell.angle_gamma   90.00
#
_symmetry.space_group_name_H-M   'P 1'
#
loop_
_entity.id
_entity.type
_entity.pdbx_description
1 polymer ?
#
loop_
_entity_poly.entity_id
_entity_poly.type
_entity_poly.pdbx_seq_one_letter_code
_entity_poly.pdbx_strand_id
1 'polypeptide(L)'
;MSLFAIPIGRSTSPPDDPVPVTQTLYRTPDDRYVIRTCLHHGADPAQDICDVMVYADEAALREALSAGGDGLDQALLAAAGLDRSGS
;
A
#
# COMPACT_ATOMS: atom_id res chain seq x y z
N MET A 1 10.63 22.23 -1.22
CA MET A 1 10.56 20.84 -0.71
C MET A 1 9.11 20.60 -0.29
N SER A 2 8.41 19.62 -0.87
CA SER A 2 7.07 19.26 -0.42
C SER A 2 7.15 18.61 0.95
N LEU A 3 6.19 18.88 1.84
CA LEU A 3 6.04 18.17 3.12
C LEU A 3 5.10 16.96 3.01
N PHE A 4 4.50 16.76 1.84
CA PHE A 4 3.46 15.77 1.63
C PHE A 4 4.03 14.48 1.05
N ALA A 5 3.54 13.36 1.57
CA ALA A 5 3.78 12.05 0.97
C ALA A 5 3.03 11.97 -0.37
N ILE A 6 3.73 11.50 -1.41
CA ILE A 6 3.21 11.40 -2.77
C ILE A 6 2.72 9.97 -2.99
N PRO A 7 1.47 9.75 -3.43
CA PRO A 7 1.01 8.40 -3.76
C PRO A 7 1.78 7.89 -4.97
N ILE A 8 2.38 6.70 -4.84
CA ILE A 8 3.17 6.06 -5.90
C ILE A 8 2.55 4.74 -6.37
N GLY A 9 1.63 4.14 -5.61
CA GLY A 9 0.91 2.93 -6.03
C GLY A 9 -0.40 2.77 -5.26
N ARG A 10 -1.38 2.09 -5.87
CA ARG A 10 -2.65 1.76 -5.23
C ARG A 10 -3.12 0.38 -5.67
N SER A 11 -3.63 -0.39 -4.73
CA SER A 11 -4.23 -1.69 -4.94
C SER A 11 -5.55 -1.76 -4.17
N THR A 12 -6.52 -2.48 -4.71
CA THR A 12 -7.83 -2.70 -4.08
C THR A 12 -8.15 -4.19 -4.15
N SER A 13 -8.72 -4.73 -3.07
CA SER A 13 -9.19 -6.11 -3.05
C SER A 13 -10.23 -6.37 -4.14
N PRO A 14 -10.46 -7.65 -4.50
CA PRO A 14 -11.56 -8.01 -5.38
C PRO A 14 -12.91 -7.50 -4.84
N PRO A 15 -13.89 -7.23 -5.73
CA PRO A 15 -15.20 -6.71 -5.33
C PRO A 15 -16.01 -7.67 -4.44
N ASP A 16 -15.75 -8.97 -4.53
CA ASP A 16 -16.41 -10.02 -3.73
C ASP A 16 -15.59 -10.41 -2.49
N ASP A 17 -14.55 -9.67 -2.15
CA ASP A 17 -13.78 -9.91 -0.93
C ASP A 17 -14.68 -9.67 0.30
N PRO A 18 -14.78 -10.63 1.25
CA PRO A 18 -15.58 -10.44 2.46
C PRO A 18 -15.09 -9.26 3.32
N VAL A 19 -13.85 -8.82 3.13
CA VAL A 19 -13.18 -7.76 3.87
C VAL A 19 -12.57 -6.79 2.85
N PRO A 20 -13.39 -5.94 2.20
CA PRO A 20 -12.94 -5.12 1.09
C PRO A 20 -11.95 -4.06 1.58
N VAL A 21 -10.75 -4.03 0.99
CA VAL A 21 -9.67 -3.13 1.38
C VAL A 21 -9.10 -2.34 0.21
N THR A 22 -8.69 -1.11 0.46
CA THR A 22 -7.80 -0.35 -0.42
C THR A 22 -6.45 -0.15 0.28
N GLN A 23 -5.36 -0.50 -0.39
CA GLN A 23 -4.01 -0.13 0.00
C GLN A 23 -3.47 0.96 -0.93
N THR A 24 -2.88 2.01 -0.35
CA THR A 24 -2.16 3.04 -1.10
C THR A 24 -0.75 3.16 -0.57
N LEU A 25 0.24 3.03 -1.45
CA LEU A 25 1.65 3.24 -1.16
C LEU A 25 2.03 4.69 -1.48
N TYR A 26 2.72 5.33 -0.55
CA TYR A 26 3.24 6.69 -0.68
C TYR A 26 4.76 6.72 -0.52
N ARG A 27 5.40 7.69 -1.18
CA ARG A 27 6.79 8.10 -0.94
C ARG A 27 6.81 9.42 -0.19
N THR A 28 7.46 9.44 0.95
CA THR A 28 7.65 10.65 1.76
C THR A 28 8.83 11.50 1.25
N PRO A 29 8.90 12.79 1.62
CA PRO A 29 10.01 13.65 1.24
C PRO A 29 11.38 13.25 1.82
N ASP A 30 11.41 12.48 2.91
CA ASP A 30 12.62 11.91 3.52
C ASP A 30 12.87 10.47 3.07
N ASP A 31 12.36 10.11 1.89
CA ASP A 31 12.61 8.87 1.19
C ASP A 31 12.09 7.58 1.85
N ARG A 32 11.23 7.69 2.86
CA ARG A 32 10.51 6.55 3.46
C ARG A 32 9.30 6.15 2.64
N TYR A 33 8.90 4.89 2.75
CA TYR A 33 7.68 4.35 2.17
C TYR A 33 6.58 4.26 3.22
N VAL A 34 5.35 4.58 2.83
CA VAL A 34 4.18 4.52 3.73
C VAL A 34 3.06 3.75 3.04
N ILE A 35 2.54 2.71 3.68
CA ILE A 35 1.32 2.04 3.23
C ILE A 35 0.17 2.52 4.11
N ARG A 36 -0.88 3.03 3.47
CA ARG A 36 -2.18 3.27 4.11
C ARG A 36 -3.16 2.20 3.64
N THR A 37 -3.63 1.38 4.56
CA THR A 37 -4.61 0.32 4.29
C THR A 37 -5.94 0.75 4.90
N CYS A 38 -6.99 0.83 4.10
CA CYS A 38 -8.34 1.14 4.58
C CYS A 38 -9.26 -0.04 4.35
N LEU A 39 -9.90 -0.48 5.42
CA LEU A 39 -11.01 -1.41 5.41
C LEU A 39 -12.31 -0.64 5.14
N HIS A 40 -13.04 -1.05 4.11
CA HIS A 40 -14.32 -0.46 3.77
C HIS A 40 -15.44 -1.15 4.53
N HIS A 41 -16.11 -0.41 5.42
CA HIS A 41 -17.21 -0.94 6.21
C HIS A 41 -18.55 -0.41 5.69
N GLY A 42 -19.23 -1.21 4.86
CA GLY A 42 -20.48 -0.80 4.22
C GLY A 42 -20.28 0.23 3.11
N ALA A 43 -21.32 1.03 2.82
CA ALA A 43 -21.31 1.99 1.71
C ALA A 43 -20.88 3.42 2.11
N ASP A 44 -20.64 3.67 3.39
CA ASP A 44 -20.30 4.99 3.93
C ASP A 44 -18.79 5.11 4.18
N PRO A 45 -18.05 5.92 3.40
CA PRO A 45 -16.61 6.10 3.57
C PRO A 45 -16.20 6.68 4.93
N ALA A 46 -17.14 7.32 5.66
CA ALA A 46 -16.85 7.82 7.01
C ALA A 46 -16.67 6.68 8.03
N GLN A 47 -17.06 5.46 7.69
CA GLN A 47 -16.91 4.27 8.52
C GLN A 47 -15.65 3.47 8.16
N ASP A 48 -14.87 3.91 7.16
CA ASP A 48 -13.64 3.26 6.79
C ASP A 48 -12.64 3.30 7.94
N ILE A 49 -12.06 2.14 8.27
CA ILE A 49 -11.01 2.03 9.28
C ILE A 49 -9.69 1.92 8.55
N CYS A 50 -8.80 2.87 8.78
CA CYS A 50 -7.51 2.92 8.12
C CYS A 50 -6.35 2.72 9.08
N ASP A 51 -5.40 1.88 8.69
CA ASP A 51 -4.10 1.71 9.34
C ASP A 51 -2.98 2.28 8.47
N VAL A 52 -1.87 2.65 9.09
CA VAL A 52 -0.71 3.24 8.43
C VAL A 52 0.57 2.57 8.92
N MET A 53 1.33 2.00 7.99
CA MET A 53 2.65 1.43 8.25
C MET A 53 3.74 2.19 7.51
N VAL A 54 4.89 2.37 8.15
CA VAL A 54 6.02 3.14 7.62
C VAL A 54 7.25 2.24 7.53
N TYR A 55 7.91 2.25 6.37
CA TYR A 55 9.14 1.50 6.11
C TYR A 55 10.28 2.46 5.78
N ALA A 56 11.44 2.18 6.36
CA ALA A 56 12.61 3.04 6.24
C ALA A 56 13.13 3.10 4.80
N ASP A 57 13.06 1.99 4.07
CA ASP A 57 13.61 1.84 2.72
C ASP A 57 12.83 0.79 1.90
N GLU A 58 13.24 0.63 0.64
CA GLU A 58 12.59 -0.25 -0.33
C GLU A 58 12.76 -1.73 0.03
N ALA A 59 13.89 -2.09 0.65
CA ALA A 59 14.15 -3.47 1.05
C ALA A 59 13.22 -3.87 2.19
N ALA A 60 13.09 -3.04 3.23
CA ALA A 60 12.16 -3.26 4.33
C ALA A 60 10.70 -3.34 3.84
N LEU A 61 10.32 -2.49 2.89
CA LEU A 61 9.00 -2.55 2.24
C LEU A 61 8.79 -3.89 1.51
N ARG A 62 9.75 -4.31 0.68
CA ARG A 62 9.66 -5.55 -0.08
C ARG A 62 9.60 -6.78 0.82
N GLU A 63 10.41 -6.83 1.86
CA GLU A 63 10.39 -7.94 2.83
C GLU A 63 9.01 -8.07 3.49
N ALA A 64 8.43 -6.95 3.91
CA ALA A 64 7.10 -6.95 4.53
C ALA A 64 6.00 -7.43 3.56
N LEU A 65 6.01 -6.96 2.32
CA LEU A 65 5.03 -7.34 1.29
C LEU A 65 5.26 -8.77 0.74
N SER A 66 6.49 -9.27 0.78
CA SER A 66 6.81 -10.65 0.38
C SER A 66 6.38 -11.67 1.44
N ALA A 67 6.36 -11.27 2.72
CA ALA A 67 5.90 -12.13 3.81
C ALA A 67 4.37 -12.32 3.84
N GLY A 68 3.61 -11.32 3.37
CA GLY A 68 2.15 -11.38 3.23
C GLY A 68 1.70 -12.30 2.10
N GLY A 69 2.41 -12.27 0.98
CA GLY A 69 2.25 -13.24 -0.12
C GLY A 69 0.88 -13.27 -0.79
N ASP A 70 0.00 -12.31 -0.48
CA ASP A 70 -1.30 -12.20 -1.11
C ASP A 70 -1.19 -11.46 -2.46
N GLY A 71 -2.21 -11.63 -3.30
CA GLY A 71 -2.22 -10.98 -4.62
C GLY A 71 -2.33 -9.46 -4.53
N LEU A 72 -2.73 -8.92 -3.38
CA LEU A 72 -2.95 -7.48 -3.18
C LEU A 72 -1.61 -6.76 -2.99
N ASP A 73 -0.72 -7.31 -2.18
CA ASP A 73 0.62 -6.82 -1.90
C ASP A 73 1.49 -6.87 -3.17
N GLN A 74 1.38 -7.94 -3.97
CA GLN A 74 2.04 -8.03 -5.27
C GLN A 74 1.50 -6.97 -6.25
N ALA A 75 0.18 -6.79 -6.31
CA ALA A 75 -0.42 -5.76 -7.15
C ALA A 75 -0.02 -4.34 -6.69
N LEU A 76 0.19 -4.12 -5.40
CA LEU A 76 0.67 -2.86 -4.86
C LEU A 76 2.12 -2.57 -5.28
N LEU A 77 3.01 -3.57 -5.20
CA LEU A 77 4.38 -3.48 -5.72
C LEU A 77 4.38 -3.16 -7.21
N ALA A 78 3.57 -3.84 -8.00
CA ALA A 78 3.47 -3.61 -9.45
C ALA A 78 2.94 -2.21 -9.79
N ALA A 79 1.89 -1.76 -9.08
CA ALA A 79 1.34 -0.42 -9.24
C ALA A 79 2.36 0.68 -8.92
N ALA A 80 3.30 0.40 -8.04
CA ALA A 80 4.41 1.28 -7.68
C ALA A 80 5.65 1.16 -8.57
N GLY A 81 5.66 0.21 -9.53
CA GLY A 81 6.82 -0.09 -10.35
C GLY A 81 7.97 -0.77 -9.59
N LEU A 82 7.66 -1.49 -8.51
CA LEU A 82 8.60 -2.12 -7.59
C LEU A 82 8.62 -3.67 -7.70
N ASP A 83 7.84 -4.25 -8.62
CA ASP A 83 7.58 -5.69 -8.78
C ASP A 83 8.70 -6.51 -9.45
N ARG A 84 9.82 -5.87 -9.83
CA ARG A 84 10.96 -6.58 -10.43
C ARG A 84 12.27 -6.43 -9.66
N SER A 85 12.87 -7.59 -9.42
CA SER A 85 14.30 -7.79 -9.20
C SER A 85 15.07 -7.65 -10.52
N GLY A 86 16.07 -6.77 -10.58
CA GLY A 86 17.20 -6.86 -11.53
C GLY A 86 17.29 -5.78 -12.62
N SER A 87 18.30 -4.91 -12.47
CA SER A 87 19.10 -4.40 -13.60
C SER A 87 19.78 -5.53 -14.36
#